data_AF-G0LFG9-F1
#
_entry.id   AF-G0LFG9-F1
#
_cell.length_a   1.000
_cell.length_b   1.000
_cell.length_c   1.000
_cell.angle_alpha   90.00
_cell.angle_beta   90.00
_cell.angle_gamma   90.00
#
_symmetry.space_group_name_H-M   'P 1'
#
loop_
_entity.id
_entity.type
_entity.pdbx_description
1 polymer ?
#
loop_
_entity_poly.entity_id
_entity_poly.type
_entity_poly.pdbx_seq_one_letter_code
_entity_poly.pdbx_strand_id
1 'polypeptide(L)'
;MSRPSDTHSIEQTHPASGCDIAYVGYRQSGQAIVEKRPGQERLTPERSLALLNRSPSGFEWGYGSSGPAQLALALLLDYTGDEAFALDHYQAFKTEVVSQLDCAGSA
;
A
#
# COMPACT_ATOMS: atom_id res chain seq x y z
N MET A 1 5.04 10.64 52.38
CA MET A 1 4.26 9.44 52.01
C MET A 1 3.39 9.77 50.82
N SER A 2 3.29 8.84 49.86
CA SER A 2 2.54 8.93 48.57
C SER A 2 3.31 9.67 47.46
N ARG A 3 3.54 9.16 46.25
CA ARG A 3 3.30 7.89 45.52
C ARG A 3 4.18 8.02 44.26
N PRO A 4 4.97 7.03 43.80
CA PRO A 4 5.76 7.20 42.58
C PRO A 4 4.84 7.22 41.35
N SER A 5 5.10 8.13 40.42
CA SER A 5 4.50 8.16 39.10
C SER A 5 4.97 6.93 38.33
N ASP A 6 4.06 5.99 38.08
CA ASP A 6 4.24 4.94 37.07
C ASP A 6 4.20 5.58 35.68
N THR A 7 5.34 6.13 35.26
CA THR A 7 5.61 6.34 33.84
C THR A 7 5.90 4.97 33.25
N HIS A 8 4.86 4.33 32.69
CA HIS A 8 5.05 3.26 31.74
C HIS A 8 5.79 3.83 30.52
N SER A 9 7.13 3.82 30.61
CA SER A 9 8.02 3.88 29.47
C SER A 9 7.69 2.67 28.61
N ILE A 10 6.87 2.90 27.59
CA ILE A 10 6.77 1.97 26.46
C ILE A 10 8.09 2.17 25.71
N GLU A 11 9.12 1.49 26.19
CA GLU A 11 10.32 1.23 25.41
C GLU A 11 9.85 0.42 24.21
N GLN A 12 9.56 1.12 23.11
CA GLN A 12 9.45 0.50 21.81
C GLN A 12 10.86 0.02 21.48
N THR A 13 11.19 -1.18 21.95
CA THR A 13 12.28 -1.98 21.44
C THR A 13 11.99 -2.23 19.96
N HIS A 14 12.40 -1.29 19.11
CA HIS A 14 12.36 -1.44 17.67
C HIS A 14 13.31 -2.59 17.32
N PRO A 15 12.82 -3.75 16.84
CA PRO A 15 13.72 -4.77 16.36
C PRO A 15 14.49 -4.19 15.17
N ALA A 16 15.81 -4.37 15.22
CA ALA A 16 16.81 -4.12 14.19
C ALA A 16 16.28 -3.59 12.83
N SER A 17 16.80 -2.43 12.42
CA SER A 17 16.77 -1.85 11.07
C SER A 17 16.65 -2.92 9.96
N GLY A 18 15.42 -3.25 9.57
CA GLY A 18 15.11 -4.28 8.59
C GLY A 18 14.32 -3.65 7.46
N CYS A 19 14.97 -3.46 6.31
CA CYS A 19 14.41 -2.99 5.03
C CYS A 19 12.94 -2.54 5.09
N ASP A 20 12.70 -1.26 5.40
CA ASP A 20 11.37 -0.67 5.25
C ASP A 20 10.96 -0.78 3.78
N ILE A 21 10.04 -1.70 3.48
CA ILE A 21 9.46 -1.81 2.14
C ILE A 21 8.48 -0.65 1.98
N ALA A 22 8.73 0.19 0.97
CA ALA A 22 7.86 1.31 0.65
C ALA A 22 7.39 1.23 -0.81
N TYR A 23 6.11 1.50 -1.03
CA TYR A 23 5.54 1.67 -2.36
C TYR A 23 5.32 3.16 -2.61
N VAL A 24 6.05 3.70 -3.59
CA VAL A 24 6.00 5.12 -3.92
C VAL A 24 5.24 5.29 -5.23
N GLY A 25 4.10 5.99 -5.15
CA GLY A 25 3.26 6.31 -6.30
C GLY A 25 3.52 7.72 -6.85
N TYR A 26 3.63 7.86 -8.16
CA TYR A 26 3.66 9.16 -8.84
C TYR A 26 2.95 9.08 -10.20
N ARG A 27 2.56 10.24 -10.73
CA ARG A 27 1.90 10.35 -12.03
C ARG A 27 2.88 10.83 -13.09
N GLN A 28 3.08 10.06 -14.15
CA GLN A 28 3.85 10.45 -15.33
C GLN A 28 2.90 10.57 -16.52
N SER A 29 2.76 11.79 -17.06
CA SER A 29 1.83 12.07 -18.18
C SER A 29 0.38 11.60 -17.92
N GLY A 30 -0.08 11.71 -16.68
CA GLY A 30 -1.40 11.24 -16.23
C GLY A 30 -1.47 9.76 -15.84
N GLN A 31 -0.48 8.95 -16.22
CA GLN A 31 -0.41 7.54 -15.85
C GLN A 31 0.15 7.36 -14.43
N ALA A 32 -0.52 6.54 -13.62
CA ALA A 32 -0.01 6.07 -12.34
C ALA A 32 1.14 5.09 -12.50
N ILE A 33 2.24 5.39 -11.83
CA ILE A 33 3.41 4.52 -11.71
C ILE A 33 3.66 4.31 -10.22
N VAL A 34 3.95 3.06 -9.85
CA VAL A 34 4.26 2.67 -8.48
C VAL A 34 5.59 1.92 -8.48
N GLU A 35 6.52 2.35 -7.62
CA GLU A 35 7.84 1.74 -7.44
C GLU A 35 7.97 1.15 -6.03
N LYS A 36 8.50 -0.07 -5.95
CA LYS A 36 8.85 -0.74 -4.70
C LYS A 36 10.27 -0.37 -4.28
N ARG A 37 10.44 -0.03 -3.01
CA ARG A 37 11.74 0.23 -2.38
C ARG A 37 11.94 -0.75 -1.22
N PRO A 38 13.19 -1.14 -0.91
CA PRO A 38 14.41 -0.85 -1.67
C PRO A 38 14.45 -1.60 -3.02
N GLY A 39 15.07 -1.02 -4.05
CA GLY A 39 15.27 -1.67 -5.37
C GLY A 39 14.72 -0.93 -6.59
N GLN A 40 13.82 0.05 -6.40
CA GLN A 40 13.16 0.79 -7.49
C GLN A 40 12.55 -0.14 -8.56
N GLU A 41 12.00 -1.28 -8.12
CA GLU A 41 11.29 -2.18 -9.02
C GLU A 41 9.90 -1.61 -9.30
N ARG A 42 9.51 -1.51 -10.57
CA ARG A 42 8.18 -1.05 -10.94
C ARG A 42 7.17 -2.13 -10.62
N LEU A 43 6.17 -1.81 -9.81
CA LEU A 43 5.00 -2.65 -9.65
C LEU A 43 4.16 -2.55 -10.93
N THR A 44 3.81 -3.71 -11.49
CA THR A 44 3.07 -3.80 -12.75
C THR A 44 1.74 -4.55 -12.55
N PRO A 45 0.70 -4.25 -13.34
CA PRO A 45 -0.65 -4.74 -13.08
C PRO A 45 -0.86 -6.22 -13.45
N GLU A 46 0.03 -6.86 -14.22
CA GLU A 46 -0.21 -8.15 -14.88
C GLU A 46 -0.53 -9.27 -13.90
N ARG A 47 0.23 -9.38 -12.79
CA ARG A 47 -0.04 -10.41 -11.77
C ARG A 47 -1.42 -10.22 -11.14
N SER A 48 -1.76 -8.99 -10.78
CA SER A 48 -3.07 -8.68 -10.18
C SER A 48 -4.22 -8.83 -11.17
N LEU A 49 -4.02 -8.49 -12.44
CA LEU A 49 -5.02 -8.63 -13.51
C LEU A 49 -5.31 -10.09 -13.83
N ALA A 50 -4.28 -10.95 -13.77
CA ALA A 50 -4.42 -12.39 -13.93
C ALA A 50 -5.27 -13.03 -12.82
N LEU A 51 -5.20 -12.49 -11.59
CA LEU A 51 -6.05 -12.95 -10.48
C LEU A 51 -7.48 -12.42 -10.57
N LEU A 52 -7.64 -11.11 -10.78
CA LEU A 52 -8.95 -10.48 -10.86
C LEU A 52 -8.89 -9.19 -11.66
N ASN A 53 -9.56 -9.19 -12.81
CA ASN A 53 -9.66 -8.01 -13.66
C ASN A 53 -10.75 -7.06 -13.15
N ARG A 54 -10.34 -5.96 -12.49
CA ARG A 54 -11.24 -4.89 -12.03
C ARG A 54 -11.03 -3.56 -12.73
N SER A 55 -9.81 -3.29 -13.19
CA SER A 55 -9.46 -2.07 -13.92
C SER A 55 -8.33 -2.37 -14.92
N PRO A 56 -8.65 -2.71 -16.19
CA PRO A 56 -7.63 -3.00 -17.19
C PRO A 56 -6.87 -1.74 -17.64
N SER A 57 -7.35 -0.54 -17.28
CA SER A 57 -6.73 0.75 -17.60
C SER A 57 -5.47 1.06 -16.78
N GLY A 58 -5.11 0.22 -15.82
CA GLY A 58 -3.91 0.36 -14.99
C GLY A 58 -4.22 0.75 -13.54
N PHE A 59 -3.17 1.17 -12.82
CA PHE A 59 -3.27 1.57 -11.42
C PHE A 59 -3.89 2.96 -11.27
N GLU A 60 -4.55 3.17 -10.16
CA GLU A 60 -5.20 4.44 -9.80
C GLU A 60 -5.30 4.54 -8.27
N TRP A 61 -5.45 5.75 -7.72
CA TRP A 61 -5.62 6.02 -6.29
C TRP A 61 -6.27 7.38 -6.05
N GLY A 62 -6.67 7.65 -4.80
CA GLY A 62 -7.17 8.98 -4.36
C GLY A 62 -8.65 9.26 -4.67
N TYR A 63 -9.43 8.23 -4.97
CA TYR A 63 -10.89 8.35 -5.13
C TYR A 63 -11.61 7.04 -4.79
N GLY A 64 -12.90 7.11 -4.43
CA GLY A 64 -13.66 5.97 -3.89
C GLY A 64 -14.25 4.98 -4.91
N SER A 65 -14.06 5.18 -6.21
CA SER A 65 -14.68 4.32 -7.24
C SER A 65 -13.91 3.00 -7.46
N SER A 66 -14.16 2.30 -8.56
CA SER A 66 -13.55 0.99 -8.85
C SER A 66 -12.09 1.08 -9.28
N GLY A 67 -11.62 2.24 -9.76
CA GLY A 67 -10.28 2.43 -10.31
C GLY A 67 -9.14 1.93 -9.40
N PRO A 68 -9.12 2.27 -8.10
CA PRO A 68 -8.01 1.89 -7.22
C PRO A 68 -8.01 0.42 -6.81
N ALA A 69 -9.03 -0.36 -7.16
CA ALA A 69 -9.12 -1.77 -6.79
C ALA A 69 -7.94 -2.58 -7.33
N GLN A 70 -7.47 -2.27 -8.54
CA GLN A 70 -6.36 -3.00 -9.16
C GLN A 70 -5.04 -2.71 -8.44
N LEU A 71 -4.83 -1.47 -8.00
CA LEU A 71 -3.65 -1.10 -7.22
C LEU A 71 -3.67 -1.76 -5.84
N ALA A 72 -4.82 -1.76 -5.15
CA ALA A 72 -4.97 -2.43 -3.86
C ALA A 72 -4.62 -3.92 -3.94
N LEU A 73 -5.13 -4.61 -4.96
CA LEU A 73 -4.83 -6.03 -5.16
C LEU A 73 -3.36 -6.26 -5.48
N ALA A 74 -2.76 -5.42 -6.33
CA ALA A 74 -1.34 -5.54 -6.69
C ALA A 74 -0.41 -5.33 -5.48
N LEU A 75 -0.70 -4.35 -4.62
CA LEU A 75 0.08 -4.07 -3.41
C LEU A 75 0.04 -5.24 -2.43
N LEU A 76 -1.15 -5.77 -2.13
CA LEU A 76 -1.29 -6.90 -1.22
C LEU A 76 -0.62 -8.16 -1.78
N LEU A 77 -0.81 -8.44 -3.07
CA LEU A 77 -0.21 -9.59 -3.71
C LEU A 77 1.33 -9.52 -3.73
N ASP A 78 1.88 -8.36 -4.06
CA ASP A 78 3.33 -8.17 -4.11
C ASP A 78 3.98 -8.19 -2.71
N TYR A 79 3.30 -7.64 -1.71
CA TYR A 79 3.81 -7.60 -0.34
C TYR A 79 3.75 -8.96 0.36
N THR A 80 2.63 -9.68 0.19
CA THR A 80 2.39 -10.95 0.92
C THR A 80 2.81 -12.19 0.15
N GLY A 81 2.81 -12.13 -1.19
CA GLY A 81 2.96 -13.31 -2.04
C GLY A 81 1.77 -14.27 -1.99
N ASP A 82 0.69 -13.94 -1.30
CA ASP A 82 -0.47 -14.80 -1.06
C ASP A 82 -1.70 -14.28 -1.83
N GLU A 83 -2.13 -15.07 -2.81
CA GLU A 83 -3.26 -14.74 -3.69
C GLU A 83 -4.60 -14.75 -2.93
N ALA A 84 -4.79 -15.69 -2.01
CA ALA A 84 -6.03 -15.82 -1.25
C ALA A 84 -6.18 -14.63 -0.28
N PHE A 85 -5.10 -14.30 0.43
CA PHE A 85 -5.07 -13.13 1.30
C PHE A 85 -5.36 -11.84 0.50
N ALA A 86 -4.71 -11.67 -0.65
CA ALA A 86 -4.92 -10.48 -1.48
C ALA A 86 -6.38 -10.37 -1.96
N LEU A 87 -7.00 -11.48 -2.39
CA LEU A 87 -8.40 -11.51 -2.83
C LEU A 87 -9.41 -11.22 -1.71
N ASP A 88 -9.14 -11.70 -0.50
CA ASP A 88 -10.02 -11.48 0.66
C ASP A 88 -9.94 -10.03 1.16
N HIS A 89 -8.76 -9.41 1.08
CA HIS A 89 -8.51 -8.13 1.75
C HIS A 89 -8.46 -6.89 0.82
N TYR A 90 -8.34 -7.04 -0.51
CA TYR A 90 -8.13 -5.88 -1.39
C TYR A 90 -9.27 -4.85 -1.34
N GLN A 91 -10.51 -5.25 -1.10
CA GLN A 91 -11.64 -4.31 -1.08
C GLN A 91 -11.61 -3.38 0.14
N ALA A 92 -11.29 -3.93 1.30
CA ALA A 92 -11.12 -3.15 2.54
C ALA A 92 -9.89 -2.25 2.40
N PHE A 93 -8.75 -2.81 2.00
CA PHE A 93 -7.51 -2.07 1.79
C PHE A 93 -7.65 -0.93 0.77
N LYS A 94 -8.38 -1.18 -0.32
CA LYS A 94 -8.73 -0.14 -1.30
C LYS A 94 -9.46 1.02 -0.63
N THR A 95 -10.52 0.73 0.12
CA THR A 95 -11.41 1.75 0.69
C THR A 95 -10.72 2.57 1.78
N GLU A 96 -9.98 1.89 2.65
CA GLU A 96 -9.38 2.47 3.85
C GLU A 96 -8.04 3.16 3.56
N VAL A 97 -7.27 2.66 2.58
CA VAL A 97 -5.92 3.16 2.29
C VAL A 97 -5.84 3.77 0.89
N VAL A 98 -6.01 2.97 -0.16
CA VAL A 98 -5.68 3.39 -1.53
C VAL A 98 -6.58 4.53 -2.03
N SER A 99 -7.86 4.51 -1.68
CA SER A 99 -8.83 5.57 -2.01
C SER A 99 -8.59 6.85 -1.23
N GLN A 100 -7.85 6.81 -0.11
CA GLN A 100 -7.54 7.96 0.73
C GLN A 100 -6.17 8.58 0.42
N LEU A 101 -5.38 8.00 -0.49
CA LEU A 101 -4.08 8.55 -0.87
C LEU A 101 -4.26 9.87 -1.61
N ASP A 102 -3.73 10.95 -1.04
CA ASP A 102 -3.74 12.26 -1.69
C ASP A 102 -2.91 12.25 -2.97
N CYS A 103 -3.44 12.90 -4.02
CA CYS A 103 -2.71 13.13 -5.27
C CYS A 103 -1.55 14.12 -5.10
N ALA A 104 -1.56 14.93 -4.04
CA ALA A 104 -0.50 15.86 -3.72
C ALA A 104 0.48 15.17 -2.76
N GLY A 105 1.61 14.70 -3.29
CA GLY A 105 2.80 14.68 -2.46
C GLY A 105 2.95 16.09 -1.90
N SER A 106 2.91 16.25 -0.57
CA SER A 106 3.15 17.56 0.05
C SER A 106 4.48 18.08 -0.50
N ALA A 107 4.42 19.26 -1.12
CA ALA A 107 5.57 19.99 -1.64
C ALA A 107 6.56 20.35 -0.54
#